data_AF-A0A4Q3IJ10-F1
#
_entry.id   AF-A0A4Q3IJ10-F1
#
_cell.length_a   1.000
_cell.length_b   1.000
_cell.length_c   1.000
_cell.angle_alpha   90.00
_cell.angle_beta   90.00
_cell.angle_gamma   90.00
#
_symmetry.space_group_name_H-M   'P 1'
#
loop_
_entity.id
_entity.type
_entity.pdbx_description
1 polymer ?
#
loop_
_entity_poly.entity_id
_entity_poly.type
_entity_poly.pdbx_seq_one_letter_code
_entity_poly.pdbx_strand_id
1 'polypeptide(L)'
;MQKYAHFKGLTIPLLLLLPQLAITVVFFYWPASQAVWQSFLLQDAFGISTEFVWFENYRELFADPGYYKALVNTGIFSTFVAVLSLSLALLFAVMADRQIRGSEIYKTLLIWPYAV
;
A
#
# COMPACT_ATOMS: atom_id res chain seq x y z
N MET A 1 -21.25 20.34 24.33
CA MET A 1 -21.91 21.01 23.19
C MET A 1 -20.99 20.97 21.98
N GLN A 2 -21.13 19.96 21.10
CA GLN A 2 -20.33 19.91 19.87
C GLN A 2 -20.99 20.80 18.81
N LYS A 3 -20.38 21.96 18.51
CA LYS A 3 -20.78 22.81 17.39
C LYS A 3 -20.15 22.23 16.13
N TYR A 4 -20.88 21.37 15.41
CA TYR A 4 -20.51 21.01 14.05
C TYR A 4 -20.65 22.26 13.18
N ALA A 5 -19.52 22.83 12.76
CA ALA A 5 -19.48 23.88 11.77
C ALA A 5 -19.90 23.27 10.43
N HIS A 6 -21.20 23.29 10.13
CA HIS A 6 -21.70 23.00 8.79
C HIS A 6 -21.29 24.15 7.87
N PHE A 7 -20.13 24.04 7.25
CA PHE A 7 -19.75 24.92 6.15
C PHE A 7 -20.75 24.69 5.01
N LYS A 8 -21.62 25.66 4.75
CA LYS A 8 -22.67 25.61 3.70
C LYS A 8 -22.11 25.69 2.27
N GLY A 9 -20.80 25.53 2.07
CA GLY A 9 -20.14 25.63 0.78
C GLY A 9 -19.05 24.59 0.60
N LEU A 10 -19.01 23.94 -0.56
CA LEU A 10 -18.02 22.92 -0.93
C LEU A 10 -16.61 23.50 -1.13
N THR A 11 -16.50 24.83 -1.30
CA THR A 11 -15.28 25.53 -1.69
C THR A 11 -14.18 25.49 -0.62
N ILE A 12 -14.51 25.77 0.65
CA ILE A 12 -13.51 25.77 1.74
C ILE A 12 -12.97 24.37 2.02
N PRO A 13 -13.82 23.31 2.17
CA PRO A 13 -13.32 21.94 2.29
C PRO A 13 -12.46 21.52 1.10
N LEU A 14 -12.85 21.86 -0.12
CA LEU A 14 -12.08 21.52 -1.32
C LEU A 14 -10.70 22.19 -1.31
N LEU A 15 -10.62 23.48 -0.98
CA LEU A 15 -9.35 24.22 -0.87
C LEU A 15 -8.39 23.62 0.16
N LEU A 16 -8.90 23.14 1.29
CA LEU A 16 -8.08 22.47 2.32
C LEU A 16 -7.59 21.09 1.86
N LEU A 17 -8.36 20.39 1.01
CA LEU A 17 -7.98 19.09 0.44
C LEU A 17 -7.04 19.23 -0.77
N LEU A 18 -7.09 20.34 -1.50
CA LEU A 18 -6.28 20.57 -2.70
C LEU A 18 -4.79 20.25 -2.54
N PRO A 19 -4.05 20.67 -1.50
CA PRO A 19 -2.62 20.35 -1.40
C PRO A 19 -2.38 18.85 -1.25
N GLN A 20 -3.20 18.15 -0.46
CA GLN A 20 -3.11 16.69 -0.30
C GLN A 20 -3.44 15.96 -1.61
N LEU A 21 -4.50 16.39 -2.30
CA LEU A 21 -4.90 15.80 -3.58
C LEU A 21 -3.85 16.05 -4.66
N ALA A 22 -3.26 17.25 -4.70
CA ALA A 22 -2.19 17.58 -5.63
C ALA A 22 -0.98 16.65 -5.45
N ILE A 23 -0.52 16.45 -4.21
CA ILE A 23 0.57 15.52 -3.91
C ILE A 23 0.18 14.10 -4.33
N THR A 24 -1.03 13.65 -3.99
CA THR A 24 -1.51 12.31 -4.34
C THR A 24 -1.54 12.12 -5.86
N VAL A 25 -2.03 13.10 -6.63
CA VAL A 25 -2.08 13.01 -8.09
C VAL A 25 -0.68 12.98 -8.70
N VAL A 26 0.21 13.87 -8.27
CA VAL A 26 1.55 14.00 -8.84
C VAL A 26 2.45 12.81 -8.50
N PHE A 27 2.36 12.27 -7.27
CA PHE A 27 3.30 11.25 -6.81
C PHE A 27 2.74 9.82 -6.85
N PHE A 28 1.41 9.64 -6.89
CA PHE A 28 0.82 8.29 -6.98
C PHE A 28 0.17 8.07 -8.33
N TYR A 29 -0.83 8.87 -8.70
CA TYR A 29 -1.62 8.60 -9.91
C TYR A 29 -0.84 8.82 -11.20
N TRP A 30 0.00 9.86 -11.25
CA TRP A 30 0.81 10.13 -12.43
C TRP A 30 1.81 8.99 -12.71
N PRO A 31 2.68 8.57 -11.76
CA PRO A 31 3.57 7.41 -11.97
C PRO A 31 2.82 6.10 -12.23
N ALA A 32 1.70 5.86 -11.54
CA ALA A 32 0.90 4.66 -11.79
C ALA A 32 0.34 4.63 -13.21
N SER A 33 -0.14 5.76 -13.72
CA SER A 33 -0.62 5.88 -15.10
C SER A 33 0.51 5.69 -16.11
N GLN A 34 1.71 6.21 -15.81
CA GLN A 34 2.90 5.97 -16.62
C GLN A 34 3.28 4.48 -16.65
N ALA A 35 3.26 3.80 -15.51
CA ALA A 35 3.54 2.37 -15.42
C ALA A 35 2.52 1.53 -16.22
N VAL A 36 1.23 1.89 -16.15
CA VAL A 36 0.18 1.26 -16.97
C VAL A 36 0.39 1.53 -18.46
N TRP A 37 0.79 2.74 -18.87
CA TRP A 37 1.10 3.00 -20.27
C TRP A 37 2.33 2.20 -20.74
N GLN A 38 3.38 2.14 -19.90
CA GLN A 38 4.61 1.40 -20.17
C GLN A 38 4.40 -0.11 -20.26
N SER A 39 3.42 -0.69 -19.57
CA SER A 39 3.15 -2.13 -19.68
C SER A 39 2.64 -2.56 -21.05
N PHE A 40 2.14 -1.64 -21.88
CA PHE A 40 1.78 -1.87 -23.29
C PHE A 40 2.93 -1.59 -24.27
N LEU A 41 4.04 -1.06 -23.78
CA LEU A 41 5.22 -0.75 -24.57
C LEU A 41 6.26 -1.86 -24.40
N LEU A 42 6.96 -2.19 -25.48
CA LEU A 42 8.19 -2.97 -25.46
C LEU A 42 9.34 -2.00 -25.61
N GLN A 43 10.16 -1.88 -24.57
CA GLN A 43 11.30 -0.97 -24.53
C GLN A 43 12.59 -1.78 -24.42
N ASP A 44 13.59 -1.45 -25.23
CA ASP A 44 14.91 -2.08 -25.13
C ASP A 44 15.56 -1.74 -23.77
N ALA A 45 16.51 -2.56 -23.32
CA ALA A 45 17.18 -2.42 -22.03
C ALA A 45 17.86 -1.05 -21.84
N PHE A 46 18.22 -0.38 -22.95
CA PHE A 46 18.82 0.96 -22.97
C PHE A 46 17.83 2.07 -23.34
N GLY A 47 16.56 1.76 -23.58
CA GLY A 47 15.51 2.73 -23.87
C GLY A 47 15.63 3.45 -25.21
N ILE A 48 16.48 2.95 -26.12
CA ILE A 48 16.78 3.60 -27.42
C ILE A 48 15.63 3.42 -28.40
N SER A 49 14.95 2.28 -28.37
CA SER A 49 13.75 1.99 -29.15
C SER A 49 12.58 1.68 -28.23
N THR A 50 11.38 2.07 -28.65
CA THR A 50 10.14 1.75 -27.94
C THR A 50 9.06 1.45 -28.97
N GLU A 51 8.44 0.29 -28.85
CA GLU A 51 7.36 -0.17 -29.72
C GLU A 51 6.08 -0.39 -28.90
N PHE A 52 4.93 -0.05 -29.47
CA PHE A 52 3.65 -0.29 -28.83
C PHE A 52 3.12 -1.67 -29.21
N VAL A 53 3.14 -2.61 -28.27
CA VAL A 53 2.86 -4.04 -28.49
C VAL A 53 1.50 -4.49 -27.96
N TRP A 54 0.64 -3.54 -27.54
CA TRP A 54 -0.67 -3.83 -26.95
C TRP A 54 -0.56 -4.87 -25.83
N PHE A 55 -1.16 -6.06 -26.00
CA PHE A 55 -1.27 -7.08 -24.97
C PHE A 55 -0.19 -8.18 -25.04
N GLU A 56 0.79 -8.08 -25.93
CA GLU A 56 1.77 -9.16 -26.13
C GLU A 56 2.56 -9.46 -24.84
N ASN A 57 2.99 -8.42 -24.12
CA ASN A 57 3.65 -8.53 -22.82
C ASN A 57 2.83 -9.35 -21.80
N TYR A 58 1.50 -9.17 -21.79
CA TYR A 58 0.62 -9.91 -20.89
C TYR A 58 0.48 -11.37 -21.32
N ARG A 59 0.38 -11.62 -22.63
CA ARG A 59 0.29 -12.98 -23.17
C ARG A 59 1.55 -13.79 -22.83
N GLU A 60 2.72 -13.18 -23.00
CA GLU A 60 4.01 -13.80 -22.64
C GLU A 60 4.08 -14.08 -21.14
N LEU A 61 3.71 -13.10 -20.31
CA LEU A 61 3.68 -13.24 -18.85
C LEU A 61 2.76 -14.38 -18.39
N PHE A 62 1.56 -14.49 -18.95
CA PHE A 62 0.61 -15.56 -18.60
C PHE A 62 0.96 -16.92 -19.20
N ALA A 63 1.84 -16.98 -20.20
CA ALA A 63 2.39 -18.23 -20.72
C ALA A 63 3.55 -18.77 -19.87
N ASP A 64 4.18 -17.92 -19.05
CA ASP A 64 5.30 -18.31 -18.21
C ASP A 64 4.84 -19.12 -16.96
N PRO A 65 5.22 -20.40 -16.81
CA PRO A 65 4.94 -21.18 -15.61
C PRO A 65 5.63 -20.62 -14.34
N GLY A 66 6.72 -19.86 -14.49
CA GLY A 66 7.39 -19.16 -13.41
C GLY A 66 6.51 -18.09 -12.75
N TYR A 67 5.71 -17.38 -13.55
CA TYR A 67 4.78 -16.36 -13.06
C TYR A 67 3.76 -16.93 -12.06
N TYR A 68 3.15 -18.08 -12.39
CA TYR A 68 2.19 -18.73 -11.49
C TYR A 68 2.84 -19.24 -10.20
N LYS A 69 4.06 -19.78 -10.29
CA LYS A 69 4.81 -20.20 -9.09
C LYS A 69 5.09 -19.01 -8.18
N ALA A 70 5.53 -17.88 -8.74
CA ALA A 70 5.75 -16.65 -7.98
C ALA A 70 4.44 -16.17 -7.34
N LEU A 71 3.33 -16.16 -8.09
CA LEU A 71 2.02 -15.75 -7.61
C LEU A 71 1.55 -16.59 -6.41
N VAL A 72 1.66 -17.92 -6.51
CA VAL A 72 1.29 -18.84 -5.42
C VAL A 72 2.20 -18.64 -4.21
N ASN A 73 3.51 -18.54 -4.42
CA ASN A 73 4.47 -18.32 -3.33
C ASN A 73 4.17 -17.02 -2.58
N THR A 74 3.95 -15.92 -3.31
CA THR A 74 3.59 -14.62 -2.72
C THR A 74 2.24 -14.69 -2.01
N GLY A 75 1.24 -15.37 -2.59
CA GLY A 75 -0.07 -15.55 -1.97
C GLY A 75 0.00 -16.32 -0.65
N ILE A 76 0.71 -17.45 -0.62
CA ILE A 76 0.91 -18.26 0.59
C ILE A 76 1.70 -17.47 1.63
N PHE A 77 2.82 -16.86 1.23
CA PHE A 77 3.67 -16.11 2.14
C PHE A 77 2.94 -14.92 2.76
N SER A 78 2.31 -14.08 1.94
CA SER A 78 1.58 -12.90 2.43
C SER A 78 0.41 -13.26 3.33
N THR A 79 -0.35 -14.32 3.00
CA THR A 79 -1.44 -14.81 3.84
C THR A 79 -0.93 -15.31 5.18
N PHE A 80 0.12 -16.14 5.18
CA PHE A 80 0.70 -16.68 6.40
C PHE A 80 1.26 -15.58 7.30
N VAL A 81 1.99 -14.62 6.72
CA VAL A 81 2.53 -13.46 7.43
C VAL A 81 1.40 -12.59 7.99
N ALA A 82 0.36 -12.31 7.21
CA ALA A 82 -0.76 -11.49 7.67
C ALA A 82 -1.52 -12.15 8.83
N VAL A 83 -1.87 -13.44 8.70
CA VAL A 83 -2.58 -14.18 9.73
C VAL A 83 -1.75 -14.28 11.01
N LEU A 84 -0.48 -14.65 10.91
CA LEU A 84 0.39 -14.75 12.09
C LEU A 84 0.60 -13.40 12.76
N SER A 85 0.94 -12.36 11.98
CA SER A 85 1.21 -11.03 12.51
C SER A 85 -0.02 -10.45 13.20
N LEU A 86 -1.20 -10.55 12.59
CA LEU A 86 -2.44 -10.07 13.19
C LEU A 86 -2.82 -10.87 14.44
N SER A 87 -2.67 -12.19 14.41
CA SER A 87 -2.97 -13.05 15.57
C SER A 87 -2.06 -12.72 16.76
N LEU A 88 -0.76 -12.57 16.52
CA LEU A 88 0.22 -12.21 17.54
C LEU A 88 0.01 -10.78 18.05
N ALA A 89 -0.23 -9.82 17.15
CA ALA A 89 -0.54 -8.45 17.52
C ALA A 89 -1.78 -8.37 18.40
N LEU A 90 -2.85 -9.10 18.06
CA LEU A 90 -4.07 -9.15 18.86
C LEU A 90 -3.84 -9.81 20.22
N LEU A 91 -3.09 -10.91 20.27
CA LEU A 91 -2.70 -11.57 21.51
C LEU A 91 -1.97 -10.60 22.45
N PHE A 92 -0.95 -9.91 21.94
CA PHE A 92 -0.22 -8.93 22.73
C PHE A 92 -1.06 -7.72 23.12
N ALA A 93 -1.95 -7.24 22.24
CA ALA A 93 -2.88 -6.16 22.56
C ALA A 93 -3.79 -6.53 23.74
N VAL A 94 -4.36 -7.74 23.75
CA VAL A 94 -5.20 -8.23 24.86
C VAL A 94 -4.40 -8.38 26.15
N MET A 95 -3.15 -8.85 26.07
CA MET A 95 -2.27 -8.94 27.25
C MET A 95 -1.89 -7.56 27.79
N ALA A 96 -1.66 -6.58 26.92
CA ALA A 96 -1.33 -5.20 27.28
C ALA A 96 -2.52 -4.41 27.85
N ASP A 97 -3.74 -4.79 27.49
CA ASP A 97 -4.98 -4.16 27.99
C ASP A 97 -5.28 -4.55 29.44
N ARG A 98 -4.82 -5.73 29.88
CA ARG A 98 -4.92 -6.12 31.29
C ARG A 98 -4.13 -5.13 32.15
N GLN A 99 -4.79 -4.58 33.16
CA GLN A 99 -4.22 -3.56 34.05
C GLN A 99 -3.23 -4.18 35.04
N ILE A 100 -2.05 -4.54 34.53
CA ILE A 100 -0.93 -5.11 35.29
C ILE A 100 -0.02 -3.96 35.73
N ARG A 101 0.55 -4.05 36.94
CA ARG A 101 1.60 -3.11 37.40
C ARG A 101 2.78 -3.15 36.43
N GLY A 102 3.13 -2.00 35.83
CA GLY A 102 4.20 -1.89 34.83
C GLY A 102 3.75 -1.85 33.36
N SER A 103 2.46 -1.69 33.09
CA SER A 103 1.89 -1.69 31.74
C SER A 103 2.47 -0.64 30.77
N GLU A 104 2.94 0.52 31.26
CA GLU A 104 3.54 1.54 30.40
C GLU A 104 4.90 1.13 29.82
N ILE A 105 5.75 0.48 30.61
CA ILE A 105 7.05 -0.03 30.14
C ILE A 105 6.82 -1.14 29.10
N TYR A 106 5.87 -2.04 29.36
CA TYR A 106 5.51 -3.11 28.42
C TYR A 106 5.00 -2.57 27.07
N LYS A 107 4.10 -1.59 27.08
CA LYS A 107 3.60 -0.94 25.85
C LYS A 107 4.70 -0.22 25.08
N THR A 108 5.62 0.44 25.77
CA THR A 108 6.73 1.17 25.15
C THR A 108 7.70 0.22 24.44
N LEU A 109 8.09 -0.88 25.10
CA LEU A 109 8.98 -1.89 24.50
C LEU A 109 8.35 -2.62 23.31
N LEU A 110 7.03 -2.83 23.33
CA LEU A 110 6.29 -3.46 22.23
C LEU A 110 6.26 -2.54 20.98
N ILE A 111 6.10 -1.24 21.18
CA ILE A 111 5.98 -0.26 20.07
C ILE A 111 7.36 0.17 19.56
N TRP A 112 8.42 0.13 20.36
CA TRP A 112 9.75 0.62 19.98
C TRP A 112 10.30 0.01 18.68
N PRO A 113 10.23 -1.32 18.42
CA PRO A 113 10.70 -1.89 17.16
C PRO A 113 9.98 -1.34 15.92
N TYR A 114 8.79 -0.76 16.05
CA TYR A 114 8.08 -0.12 14.94
C TYR A 114 8.68 1.25 14.57
N ALA A 115 9.38 1.90 15.49
CA ALA A 115 9.98 3.22 15.29
C ALA A 115 11.37 3.18 14.63
N VAL A 116 11.95 1.98 14.49
CA VAL A 116 13.24 1.72 13.82
C VAL A 116 12.97 1.11 12.46
#